data_AF-A0A966PWT5-F1
#
_entry.id   AF-A0A966PWT5-F1
#
_cell.length_a   1.000
_cell.length_b   1.000
_cell.length_c   1.000
_cell.angle_alpha   90.00
_cell.angle_beta   90.00
_cell.angle_gamma   90.00
#
_symmetry.space_group_name_H-M   'P 1'
#
loop_
_entity.id
_entity.type
_entity.pdbx_description
1 polymer ?
#
loop_
_entity_poly.entity_id
_entity_poly.type
_entity_poly.pdbx_seq_one_letter_code
_entity_poly.pdbx_strand_id
1 'polypeptide(L)'
;MSIQRIPGQMLESNLTRSTDLAFQTNLLYLDVSNSRVGIRTASPGNFALDVNGTARFQNSVEITGDLTVTGTTTVVNTTNMEIEDNILLLNSGGSVGNDAGIMIKRQDSGNNAAFYWDEGADKFKIVTTTSDGSTVTNIDDTAYTRLAGADPVDNQDFVTLQSMNTAIAVATSTALGNFDFSSSTIIQTSTNADFEMETAGTGNFVLSGTAGLILPKGTTAQRPTGQTGIIRFNNDTSKYEVCLDGSTWTALKTEATSKTVLKDVFTGDGSTRTFISVNVTTAPENLIVYIDSVMQEPDVNYITDGTTSAITITDEAPHIGARIVVISGFADDLI
;
A
#
# COMPACT_ATOMS: atom_id res chain seq x y z
N MET A 1 -6.58 115.66 -21.49
CA MET A 1 -6.01 114.74 -20.49
C MET A 1 -6.18 113.33 -21.01
N SER A 2 -5.09 112.61 -21.23
CA SER A 2 -5.14 111.22 -21.65
C SER A 2 -5.69 110.36 -20.51
N ILE A 3 -6.50 109.37 -20.86
CA ILE A 3 -6.89 108.34 -19.91
C ILE A 3 -5.65 107.46 -19.68
N GLN A 4 -5.10 107.50 -18.46
CA GLN A 4 -4.04 106.58 -18.06
C GLN A 4 -4.67 105.20 -17.89
N ARG A 5 -4.22 104.23 -18.70
CA ARG A 5 -4.42 102.81 -18.39
C ARG A 5 -3.82 102.56 -17.01
N ILE A 6 -4.62 102.12 -16.05
CA ILE A 6 -4.14 101.61 -14.77
C ILE A 6 -3.38 100.31 -15.09
N PRO A 7 -2.05 100.25 -14.94
CA PRO A 7 -1.37 98.96 -15.02
C PRO A 7 -1.68 98.27 -13.69
N GLY A 8 -2.59 97.30 -13.70
CA GLY A 8 -2.83 96.45 -12.55
C GLY A 8 -1.49 95.87 -12.08
N GLN A 9 -1.19 96.01 -10.78
CA GLN A 9 -0.05 95.31 -10.20
C GLN A 9 -0.19 93.81 -10.49
N MET A 10 0.95 93.28 -10.91
CA MET A 10 1.14 92.00 -11.59
C MET A 10 0.59 90.83 -10.75
N LEU A 11 -0.17 89.95 -11.41
CA LEU A 11 -0.76 88.71 -10.87
C LEU A 11 0.19 87.90 -9.95
N GLU A 12 1.49 87.93 -10.22
CA GLU A 12 2.54 87.25 -9.43
C GLU A 12 2.55 87.65 -7.94
N SER A 13 2.44 88.93 -7.63
CA SER A 13 2.41 89.41 -6.22
C SER A 13 1.14 89.02 -5.46
N ASN A 14 0.05 88.73 -6.18
CA ASN A 14 -1.21 88.26 -5.59
C ASN A 14 -1.29 86.72 -5.52
N LEU A 15 -0.46 86.00 -6.27
CA LEU A 15 -0.41 84.54 -6.30
C LEU A 15 0.74 83.96 -5.47
N THR A 16 1.77 84.75 -5.15
CA THR A 16 2.88 84.36 -4.28
C THR A 16 2.61 84.82 -2.85
N ARG A 17 2.60 83.87 -1.89
CA ARG A 17 2.46 84.17 -0.45
C ARG A 17 3.75 83.83 0.28
N SER A 18 4.05 84.58 1.34
CA SER A 18 5.18 84.33 2.24
C SER A 18 4.74 83.86 3.63
N THR A 19 3.43 83.76 3.86
CA THR A 19 2.84 83.29 5.11
C THR A 19 1.70 82.33 4.81
N ASP A 20 1.45 81.44 5.77
CA ASP A 20 0.42 80.43 5.68
C ASP A 20 -1.00 81.03 5.50
N LEU A 21 -1.92 80.21 5.01
CA LEU A 21 -3.33 80.58 4.82
C LEU A 21 -4.22 79.54 5.49
N ALA A 22 -5.08 79.99 6.39
CA ALA A 22 -6.02 79.13 7.08
C ALA A 22 -7.47 79.54 6.81
N PHE A 23 -8.33 78.56 6.53
CA PHE A 23 -9.78 78.70 6.53
C PHE A 23 -10.33 78.05 7.80
N GLN A 24 -11.11 78.79 8.58
CA GLN A 24 -11.70 78.31 9.84
C GLN A 24 -10.67 77.62 10.75
N THR A 25 -9.50 78.25 10.92
CA THR A 25 -8.31 77.78 11.66
C THR A 25 -7.61 76.56 11.05
N ASN A 26 -8.32 75.49 10.74
CA ASN A 26 -7.74 74.23 10.28
C ASN A 26 -8.55 73.50 9.21
N LEU A 27 -9.71 74.01 8.77
CA LEU A 27 -10.55 73.31 7.78
C LEU A 27 -9.77 73.06 6.49
N LEU A 28 -9.15 74.11 5.97
CA LEU A 28 -8.13 74.06 4.92
C LEU A 28 -6.98 74.95 5.39
N TYR A 29 -5.79 74.37 5.46
CA TYR A 29 -4.57 75.05 5.88
C TYR A 29 -3.52 74.90 4.78
N LEU A 30 -3.07 76.00 4.20
CA LEU A 30 -1.94 76.02 3.27
C LEU A 30 -0.71 76.48 4.05
N ASP A 31 0.17 75.54 4.32
CA ASP A 31 1.49 75.78 4.92
C ASP A 31 2.44 76.15 3.79
N VAL A 32 2.55 77.46 3.56
CA VAL A 32 3.32 77.99 2.45
C VAL A 32 4.81 77.87 2.73
N SER A 33 5.20 77.98 4.01
CA SER A 33 6.59 77.89 4.44
C SER A 33 7.20 76.52 4.16
N ASN A 34 6.41 75.45 4.29
CA ASN A 34 6.87 74.07 4.12
C ASN A 34 6.31 73.38 2.85
N SER A 35 5.55 74.09 2.01
CA SER A 35 4.91 73.54 0.79
C SER A 35 3.93 72.39 1.05
N ARG A 36 3.03 72.53 2.03
CA ARG A 36 2.06 71.49 2.43
C ARG A 36 0.63 71.99 2.47
N VAL A 37 -0.31 71.05 2.37
CA VAL A 37 -1.75 71.27 2.49
C VAL A 37 -2.30 70.41 3.64
N GLY A 38 -3.01 71.03 4.56
CA GLY A 38 -3.75 70.37 5.64
C GLY A 38 -5.25 70.48 5.45
N ILE A 39 -5.96 69.39 5.69
CA ILE A 39 -7.43 69.36 5.79
C ILE A 39 -7.77 68.89 7.20
N ARG A 40 -8.46 69.75 7.97
CA ARG A 40 -8.78 69.56 9.41
C ARG A 40 -7.54 69.44 10.31
N THR A 41 -6.39 69.94 9.85
CA THR A 41 -5.15 70.10 10.62
C THR A 41 -4.48 71.42 10.27
N ALA A 42 -4.01 72.15 11.28
CA ALA A 42 -3.24 73.39 11.12
C ALA A 42 -1.72 73.14 11.16
N SER A 43 -1.32 71.90 11.40
CA SER A 43 0.08 71.47 11.34
C SER A 43 0.09 70.16 10.57
N PRO A 44 0.05 70.23 9.22
CA PRO A 44 0.26 69.05 8.39
C PRO A 44 1.56 68.37 8.85
N GLY A 45 1.55 67.05 8.99
CA GLY A 45 2.76 66.27 9.24
C GLY A 45 3.80 66.43 8.14
N ASN A 46 4.80 65.55 8.05
CA ASN A 46 5.80 65.62 6.97
C ASN A 46 5.26 65.10 5.62
N PHE A 47 4.04 65.48 5.26
CA PHE A 47 3.30 65.07 4.07
C PHE A 47 2.89 66.29 3.25
N ALA A 48 2.97 66.21 1.94
CA ALA A 48 2.53 67.30 1.05
C ALA A 48 1.03 67.57 1.17
N LEU A 49 0.24 66.53 1.43
CA LEU A 49 -1.18 66.59 1.76
C LEU A 49 -1.44 65.75 3.00
N ASP A 50 -2.02 66.36 4.04
CA ASP A 50 -2.40 65.69 5.28
C ASP A 50 -3.89 65.92 5.57
N VAL A 51 -4.64 64.83 5.63
CA VAL A 51 -6.08 64.86 5.89
C VAL A 51 -6.34 64.22 7.25
N ASN A 52 -6.65 65.05 8.25
CA ASN A 52 -7.01 64.58 9.58
C ASN A 52 -8.51 64.21 9.64
N GLY A 53 -8.82 63.05 9.06
CA GLY A 53 -10.16 62.48 8.95
C GLY A 53 -10.28 61.52 7.77
N THR A 54 -11.51 61.25 7.35
CA THR A 54 -11.79 60.35 6.21
C THR A 54 -11.71 61.12 4.89
N ALA A 55 -10.86 60.67 3.98
CA ALA A 55 -10.90 61.09 2.58
C ALA A 55 -11.85 60.18 1.77
N ARG A 56 -12.62 60.77 0.85
CA ARG A 56 -13.46 60.02 -0.11
C ARG A 56 -13.06 60.36 -1.52
N PHE A 57 -12.69 59.35 -2.30
CA PHE A 57 -12.45 59.44 -3.73
C PHE A 57 -13.61 58.75 -4.45
N GLN A 58 -14.31 59.45 -5.36
CA GLN A 58 -15.48 58.90 -6.07
C GLN A 58 -15.08 58.14 -7.34
N ASN A 59 -13.87 58.38 -7.83
CA ASN A 59 -13.29 57.78 -9.02
C ASN A 59 -12.04 56.99 -8.64
N SER A 60 -11.33 56.49 -9.64
CA SER A 60 -10.06 55.77 -9.47
C SER A 60 -9.01 56.60 -8.73
N VAL A 61 -8.20 55.90 -7.95
CA VAL A 61 -6.99 56.42 -7.33
C VAL A 61 -5.83 55.64 -7.93
N GLU A 62 -4.86 56.34 -8.49
CA GLU A 62 -3.60 55.77 -8.96
C GLU A 62 -2.51 56.10 -7.94
N ILE A 63 -1.77 55.07 -7.51
CA ILE A 63 -0.66 55.20 -6.57
C ILE A 63 0.57 54.66 -7.29
N THR A 64 1.48 55.55 -7.65
CA THR A 64 2.71 55.19 -8.38
C THR A 64 3.82 54.71 -7.46
N GLY A 65 3.73 55.02 -6.17
CA GLY A 65 4.60 54.49 -5.11
C GLY A 65 3.90 53.42 -4.28
N ASP A 66 4.45 53.17 -3.10
CA ASP A 66 3.92 52.14 -2.21
C ASP A 66 2.64 52.58 -1.51
N LEU A 67 1.72 51.63 -1.30
CA LEU A 67 0.60 51.80 -0.39
C LEU A 67 0.97 51.23 0.99
N THR A 68 1.11 52.09 1.98
CA THR A 68 1.25 51.70 3.39
C THR A 68 -0.07 51.92 4.12
N VAL A 69 -0.61 50.86 4.75
CA VAL A 69 -1.81 50.92 5.60
C VAL A 69 -1.44 50.54 7.02
N THR A 70 -1.56 51.50 7.96
CA THR A 70 -1.21 51.30 9.38
C THR A 70 -2.42 50.99 10.26
N GLY A 71 -3.61 50.84 9.66
CA GLY A 71 -4.82 50.44 10.36
C GLY A 71 -4.83 48.95 10.73
N THR A 72 -5.86 48.50 11.44
CA THR A 72 -6.01 47.09 11.84
C THR A 72 -6.68 46.23 10.78
N THR A 73 -7.42 46.84 9.84
CA THR A 73 -8.16 46.14 8.80
C THR A 73 -8.01 46.82 7.44
N THR A 74 -7.90 46.00 6.40
CA THR A 74 -8.04 46.41 5.01
C THR A 74 -9.22 45.64 4.42
N VAL A 75 -10.22 46.34 3.90
CA VAL A 75 -11.39 45.73 3.24
C VAL A 75 -11.34 46.08 1.77
N VAL A 76 -11.17 45.06 0.92
CA VAL A 76 -11.16 45.20 -0.54
C VAL A 76 -12.41 44.52 -1.10
N ASN A 77 -13.43 45.31 -1.40
CA ASN A 77 -14.69 44.83 -1.99
C ASN A 77 -14.65 45.02 -3.50
N THR A 78 -13.98 44.11 -4.20
CA THR A 78 -13.85 44.12 -5.66
C THR A 78 -14.37 42.83 -6.25
N THR A 79 -14.74 42.84 -7.53
CA THR A 79 -15.09 41.60 -8.25
C THR A 79 -13.87 40.71 -8.46
N ASN A 80 -12.72 41.32 -8.77
CA ASN A 80 -11.45 40.64 -8.99
C ASN A 80 -10.36 41.29 -8.14
N MET A 81 -9.37 40.49 -7.74
CA MET A 81 -8.12 40.93 -7.14
C MET A 81 -6.99 40.27 -7.91
N GLU A 82 -6.14 41.09 -8.52
CA GLU A 82 -4.96 40.64 -9.27
C GLU A 82 -3.72 41.07 -8.48
N ILE A 83 -2.79 40.14 -8.29
CA ILE A 83 -1.55 40.34 -7.54
C ILE A 83 -0.42 39.85 -8.46
N GLU A 84 0.50 40.74 -8.80
CA GLU A 84 1.67 40.40 -9.63
C GLU A 84 2.79 39.73 -8.84
N ASP A 85 2.73 39.75 -7.50
CA ASP A 85 3.73 39.17 -6.63
C ASP A 85 3.82 37.65 -6.78
N ASN A 86 5.05 37.14 -6.85
CA ASN A 86 5.30 35.69 -6.83
C ASN A 86 5.00 35.05 -5.46
N ILE A 87 5.04 35.84 -4.38
CA ILE A 87 4.87 35.35 -3.00
C ILE A 87 3.98 36.32 -2.24
N LEU A 88 2.90 35.79 -1.64
CA LEU A 88 2.12 36.48 -0.63
C LEU A 88 2.68 36.17 0.76
N LEU A 89 3.37 37.14 1.37
CA LEU A 89 3.91 36.99 2.73
C LEU A 89 2.83 37.27 3.78
N LEU A 90 2.52 36.26 4.60
CA LEU A 90 1.58 36.36 5.72
C LEU A 90 2.34 36.43 7.06
N ASN A 91 1.71 37.03 8.08
CA ASN A 91 2.24 37.15 9.46
C ASN A 91 3.63 37.82 9.58
N SER A 92 3.98 38.76 8.70
CA SER A 92 5.26 39.49 8.76
C SER A 92 5.38 40.42 9.99
N GLY A 93 4.27 40.72 10.66
CA GLY A 93 4.21 41.55 11.88
C GLY A 93 4.62 40.84 13.17
N GLY A 94 4.92 39.53 13.12
CA GLY A 94 5.59 38.83 14.22
C GLY A 94 4.70 38.34 15.37
N SER A 95 3.49 37.84 15.09
CA SER A 95 2.74 37.13 16.14
C SER A 95 3.24 35.69 16.25
N VAL A 96 4.11 35.44 17.23
CA VAL A 96 4.67 34.11 17.54
C VAL A 96 3.55 33.22 18.09
N GLY A 97 3.39 32.01 17.55
CA GLY A 97 2.42 31.02 18.02
C GLY A 97 0.99 31.17 17.47
N ASN A 98 0.79 32.08 16.51
CA ASN A 98 -0.50 32.26 15.86
C ASN A 98 -0.54 31.54 14.51
N ASP A 99 -1.70 30.96 14.23
CA ASP A 99 -1.97 30.30 12.97
C ASP A 99 -2.06 31.33 11.83
N ALA A 100 -1.55 30.96 10.65
CA ALA A 100 -1.55 31.83 9.47
C ALA A 100 -2.02 31.08 8.23
N GLY A 101 -2.89 31.69 7.44
CA GLY A 101 -3.41 31.04 6.24
C GLY A 101 -4.54 31.80 5.55
N ILE A 102 -5.26 31.07 4.73
CA ILE A 102 -6.37 31.56 3.93
C ILE A 102 -7.66 30.91 4.42
N MET A 103 -8.68 31.73 4.64
CA MET A 103 -10.01 31.30 5.06
C MET A 103 -11.05 31.68 4.02
N ILE A 104 -11.96 30.73 3.76
CA ILE A 104 -13.15 30.94 2.94
C ILE A 104 -14.35 31.02 3.86
N LYS A 105 -14.91 32.22 4.00
CA LYS A 105 -16.17 32.43 4.72
C LYS A 105 -17.30 31.78 3.93
N ARG A 106 -17.98 30.79 4.50
CA ARG A 106 -19.08 30.05 3.85
C ARG A 106 -20.47 30.53 4.26
N GLN A 107 -20.53 31.69 4.92
CA GLN A 107 -21.75 32.33 5.43
C GLN A 107 -22.58 31.39 6.33
N ASP A 108 -23.90 31.57 6.41
CA ASP A 108 -24.78 30.87 7.36
C ASP A 108 -24.98 29.36 7.07
N SER A 109 -24.41 28.85 5.98
CA SER A 109 -24.66 27.48 5.48
C SER A 109 -23.67 26.44 6.01
N GLY A 110 -22.80 26.81 6.96
CA GLY A 110 -21.94 25.86 7.68
C GLY A 110 -20.61 26.44 8.15
N ASN A 111 -19.74 25.57 8.66
CA ASN A 111 -18.38 25.92 9.08
C ASN A 111 -17.57 26.49 7.90
N ASN A 112 -16.73 27.48 8.20
CA ASN A 112 -15.80 28.09 7.25
C ASN A 112 -14.74 27.07 6.85
N ALA A 113 -14.21 27.17 5.64
CA ALA A 113 -13.10 26.33 5.20
C ALA A 113 -11.80 27.10 5.38
N ALA A 114 -10.74 26.41 5.81
CA ALA A 114 -9.42 27.03 6.02
C ALA A 114 -8.32 26.14 5.46
N PHE A 115 -7.33 26.79 4.86
CA PHE A 115 -6.01 26.23 4.59
C PHE A 115 -4.98 27.07 5.32
N TYR A 116 -4.30 26.50 6.31
CA TYR A 116 -3.48 27.28 7.22
C TYR A 116 -2.32 26.47 7.82
N TRP A 117 -1.29 27.18 8.25
CA TRP A 117 -0.20 26.66 9.07
C TRP A 117 -0.59 26.72 10.55
N ASP A 118 -0.62 25.56 11.19
CA ASP A 118 -0.83 25.43 12.63
C ASP A 118 0.53 25.46 13.34
N GLU A 119 0.78 26.54 14.08
CA GLU A 119 2.03 26.74 14.84
C GLU A 119 2.15 25.80 16.05
N GLY A 120 1.03 25.39 16.64
CA GLY A 120 1.04 24.46 17.78
C GLY A 120 1.37 23.03 17.36
N ALA A 121 1.06 22.67 16.12
CA ALA A 121 1.24 21.32 15.58
C ALA A 121 2.32 21.22 14.48
N ASP A 122 2.98 22.32 14.14
CA ASP A 122 4.03 22.45 13.10
C ASP A 122 3.64 21.82 11.76
N LYS A 123 2.42 22.12 11.27
CA LYS A 123 1.92 21.54 10.01
C LYS A 123 0.87 22.38 9.31
N PHE A 124 0.83 22.24 7.99
CA PHE A 124 -0.30 22.69 7.20
C PHE A 124 -1.55 21.82 7.42
N LYS A 125 -2.70 22.48 7.53
CA LYS A 125 -4.01 21.84 7.71
C LYS A 125 -5.00 22.36 6.69
N ILE A 126 -5.83 21.44 6.17
CA ILE A 126 -7.02 21.77 5.37
C ILE A 126 -8.24 21.28 6.15
N VAL A 127 -9.06 22.21 6.65
CA VAL A 127 -10.13 21.90 7.61
C VAL A 127 -11.39 22.70 7.35
N THR A 128 -12.46 22.31 8.04
CA THR A 128 -13.57 23.18 8.38
C THR A 128 -13.44 23.67 9.82
N THR A 129 -13.85 24.91 10.07
CA THR A 129 -13.72 25.60 11.37
C THR A 129 -14.92 26.50 11.65
N THR A 130 -15.28 26.66 12.92
CA THR A 130 -16.24 27.68 13.36
C THR A 130 -15.63 29.08 13.49
N SER A 131 -14.29 29.19 13.43
CA SER A 131 -13.57 30.45 13.47
C SER A 131 -14.03 31.41 12.37
N ASP A 132 -14.14 32.70 12.67
CA ASP A 132 -14.70 33.70 11.74
C ASP A 132 -13.68 34.67 11.14
N GLY A 133 -12.41 34.54 11.51
CA GLY A 133 -11.30 35.37 11.02
C GLY A 133 -11.29 36.81 11.56
N SER A 134 -12.16 37.15 12.52
CA SER A 134 -12.30 38.54 12.99
C SER A 134 -11.36 38.91 14.14
N THR A 135 -10.96 37.94 14.96
CA THR A 135 -10.17 38.17 16.20
C THR A 135 -9.33 36.98 16.66
N VAL A 136 -9.40 35.85 15.96
CA VAL A 136 -8.78 34.60 16.40
C VAL A 136 -7.28 34.57 16.15
N THR A 137 -6.50 34.30 17.20
CA THR A 137 -5.05 34.05 17.11
C THR A 137 -4.75 32.64 16.61
N ASN A 138 -5.70 31.71 16.77
CA ASN A 138 -5.60 30.31 16.37
C ASN A 138 -6.91 29.84 15.74
N ILE A 139 -6.81 28.93 14.77
CA ILE A 139 -7.96 28.34 14.09
C ILE A 139 -8.30 27.02 14.77
N ASP A 140 -9.54 26.92 15.27
CA ASP A 140 -10.05 25.68 15.85
C ASP A 140 -10.54 24.71 14.76
N ASP A 141 -10.03 23.48 14.76
CA ASP A 141 -10.47 22.45 13.83
C ASP A 141 -11.85 21.91 14.23
N THR A 142 -12.84 22.02 13.35
CA THR A 142 -14.07 21.22 13.49
C THR A 142 -13.92 19.84 12.84
N ALA A 143 -13.31 19.79 11.65
CA ALA A 143 -13.03 18.55 10.94
C ALA A 143 -12.01 18.77 9.81
N TYR A 144 -11.17 17.77 9.54
CA TYR A 144 -10.34 17.75 8.32
C TYR A 144 -11.21 17.66 7.07
N THR A 145 -10.82 18.40 6.03
CA THR A 145 -11.45 18.33 4.70
C THR A 145 -10.47 17.78 3.67
N ARG A 146 -10.99 17.49 2.49
CA ARG A 146 -10.22 16.88 1.40
C ARG A 146 -9.91 17.93 0.34
N LEU A 147 -8.70 17.85 -0.21
CA LEU A 147 -8.36 18.52 -1.44
C LEU A 147 -8.74 17.62 -2.63
N ALA A 148 -9.51 18.16 -3.56
CA ALA A 148 -9.87 17.46 -4.80
C ALA A 148 -8.99 17.99 -5.94
N GLY A 149 -8.39 17.09 -6.70
CA GLY A 149 -7.49 17.36 -7.82
C GLY A 149 -7.49 16.18 -8.76
N ALA A 150 -6.82 16.32 -9.90
CA ALA A 150 -6.67 15.23 -10.86
C ALA A 150 -5.88 14.06 -10.24
N ASP A 151 -5.99 12.88 -10.87
CA ASP A 151 -5.17 11.75 -10.47
C ASP A 151 -3.67 12.12 -10.55
N PRO A 152 -2.88 11.70 -9.56
CA PRO A 152 -1.46 12.01 -9.48
C PRO A 152 -0.74 11.43 -10.69
N VAL A 153 0.10 12.24 -11.35
CA VAL A 153 0.91 11.81 -12.49
C VAL A 153 2.29 11.34 -12.03
N ASP A 154 2.74 11.82 -10.86
CA ASP A 154 3.98 11.42 -10.19
C ASP A 154 3.71 11.00 -8.73
N ASN A 155 4.57 10.15 -8.17
CA ASN A 155 4.49 9.66 -6.79
C ASN A 155 4.69 10.76 -5.74
N GLN A 156 5.09 11.96 -6.16
CA GLN A 156 5.29 13.14 -5.31
C GLN A 156 4.05 14.04 -5.24
N ASP A 157 2.98 13.75 -5.99
CA ASP A 157 1.76 14.55 -6.02
C ASP A 157 0.88 14.28 -4.79
N PHE A 158 0.38 15.35 -4.16
CA PHE A 158 -0.34 15.31 -2.87
C PHE A 158 -1.81 14.84 -2.96
N VAL A 159 -2.36 14.64 -4.15
CA VAL A 159 -3.81 14.51 -4.32
C VAL A 159 -4.24 13.07 -4.68
N THR A 160 -5.20 12.57 -3.89
CA THR A 160 -5.92 11.27 -3.97
C THR A 160 -5.15 9.95 -3.86
N LEU A 161 -3.86 9.94 -3.52
CA LEU A 161 -3.24 8.65 -3.19
C LEU A 161 -3.72 8.08 -1.85
N GLN A 162 -4.31 6.89 -1.93
CA GLN A 162 -4.38 5.91 -0.84
C GLN A 162 -2.98 5.62 -0.20
N SER A 163 -1.87 6.05 -0.85
CA SER A 163 -0.47 5.75 -0.52
C SER A 163 0.16 6.58 0.61
N MET A 164 -0.50 7.58 1.19
CA MET A 164 0.00 8.23 2.42
C MET A 164 -0.21 7.36 3.68
N ASN A 165 -0.66 6.11 3.53
CA ASN A 165 -0.52 5.09 4.55
C ASN A 165 0.88 4.46 4.44
N THR A 166 1.78 4.85 5.34
CA THR A 166 3.21 4.50 5.43
C THR A 166 3.51 3.00 5.68
N ALA A 167 2.72 2.07 5.14
CA ALA A 167 2.93 0.63 5.29
C ALA A 167 3.11 -0.15 3.98
N ILE A 168 2.94 0.46 2.79
CA ILE A 168 2.99 -0.29 1.52
C ILE A 168 3.85 0.42 0.49
N ALA A 169 5.14 0.06 0.43
CA ALA A 169 6.03 0.41 -0.66
C ALA A 169 5.89 -0.61 -1.81
N VAL A 170 5.01 -0.34 -2.77
CA VAL A 170 4.94 -1.10 -4.03
C VAL A 170 5.31 -0.15 -5.16
N ALA A 171 6.54 -0.30 -5.66
CA ALA A 171 7.16 0.67 -6.56
C ALA A 171 6.58 0.71 -7.98
N THR A 172 5.85 -0.33 -8.42
CA THR A 172 5.24 -0.37 -9.77
C THR A 172 4.14 -1.44 -9.84
N SER A 173 2.90 -1.11 -9.47
CA SER A 173 1.65 -1.81 -9.89
C SER A 173 0.46 -1.15 -9.19
N THR A 174 -0.47 -0.60 -9.96
CA THR A 174 -1.67 0.13 -9.49
C THR A 174 -2.83 -0.77 -9.03
N ALA A 175 -2.57 -1.99 -8.56
CA ALA A 175 -3.62 -2.81 -7.97
C ALA A 175 -3.08 -3.72 -6.87
N LEU A 176 -3.35 -3.35 -5.61
CA LEU A 176 -3.30 -4.30 -4.50
C LEU A 176 -4.50 -5.27 -4.50
N GLY A 177 -5.45 -5.13 -5.44
CA GLY A 177 -6.56 -6.08 -5.64
C GLY A 177 -7.11 -6.66 -4.33
N ASN A 178 -7.18 -7.99 -4.25
CA ASN A 178 -7.72 -8.77 -3.15
C ASN A 178 -6.68 -9.31 -2.16
N PHE A 179 -5.43 -8.81 -2.20
CA PHE A 179 -4.35 -9.26 -1.33
C PHE A 179 -4.18 -8.33 -0.13
N ASP A 180 -4.47 -8.84 1.07
CA ASP A 180 -4.11 -8.20 2.33
C ASP A 180 -2.78 -8.77 2.85
N PHE A 181 -1.84 -7.88 3.14
CA PHE A 181 -0.55 -8.22 3.76
C PHE A 181 -0.64 -7.82 5.23
N SER A 182 -1.03 -8.76 6.10
CA SER A 182 -1.08 -8.51 7.54
C SER A 182 -0.08 -9.40 8.29
N SER A 183 0.80 -8.77 9.06
CA SER A 183 1.82 -9.41 9.90
C SER A 183 2.80 -10.33 9.14
N SER A 184 2.47 -11.60 8.96
CA SER A 184 3.27 -12.61 8.26
C SER A 184 2.44 -13.45 7.29
N THR A 185 1.22 -13.01 6.93
CA THR A 185 0.30 -13.74 6.05
C THR A 185 -0.08 -12.94 4.82
N ILE A 186 -0.21 -13.65 3.69
CA ILE A 186 -0.82 -13.16 2.45
C ILE A 186 -2.14 -13.92 2.29
N ILE A 187 -3.28 -13.21 2.20
CA ILE A 187 -4.61 -13.82 2.09
C ILE A 187 -5.34 -13.29 0.85
N GLN A 188 -5.91 -14.19 0.06
CA GLN A 188 -6.82 -13.89 -1.03
C GLN A 188 -8.25 -13.83 -0.47
N THR A 189 -8.97 -12.73 -0.70
CA THR A 189 -10.24 -12.42 0.01
C THR A 189 -11.54 -12.68 -0.78
N SER A 190 -11.49 -13.01 -2.07
CA SER A 190 -12.69 -13.47 -2.81
C SER A 190 -12.95 -14.95 -2.56
N THR A 191 -14.22 -15.33 -2.38
CA THR A 191 -14.57 -16.74 -2.25
C THR A 191 -14.34 -17.50 -3.56
N ASN A 192 -13.79 -18.72 -3.47
CA ASN A 192 -13.59 -19.67 -4.58
C ASN A 192 -12.69 -19.16 -5.74
N ALA A 193 -11.89 -18.12 -5.52
CA ALA A 193 -10.90 -17.68 -6.49
C ALA A 193 -9.55 -18.38 -6.25
N ASP A 194 -8.79 -18.56 -7.32
CA ASP A 194 -7.45 -19.13 -7.24
C ASP A 194 -6.44 -18.09 -6.77
N PHE A 195 -5.43 -18.55 -6.03
CA PHE A 195 -4.20 -17.80 -5.81
C PHE A 195 -3.22 -18.23 -6.91
N GLU A 196 -3.02 -17.37 -7.91
CA GLU A 196 -2.12 -17.67 -9.03
C GLU A 196 -0.72 -17.07 -8.82
N MET A 197 0.31 -17.89 -9.01
CA MET A 197 1.71 -17.47 -9.03
C MET A 197 2.31 -17.93 -10.36
N GLU A 198 2.74 -16.99 -11.20
CA GLU A 198 3.31 -17.28 -12.52
C GLU A 198 4.74 -16.73 -12.62
N THR A 199 5.64 -17.52 -13.21
CA THR A 199 6.97 -17.06 -13.61
C THR A 199 7.03 -16.95 -15.12
N ALA A 200 7.54 -15.83 -15.65
CA ALA A 200 7.70 -15.67 -17.09
C ALA A 200 8.74 -16.66 -17.65
N GLY A 201 8.39 -17.32 -18.77
CA GLY A 201 9.30 -18.19 -19.51
C GLY A 201 9.64 -19.49 -18.78
N THR A 202 10.93 -19.79 -18.60
CA THR A 202 11.43 -21.03 -17.97
C THR A 202 11.85 -20.85 -16.51
N GLY A 203 11.41 -19.76 -15.89
CA GLY A 203 11.66 -19.51 -14.47
C GLY A 203 11.02 -20.57 -13.57
N ASN A 204 11.52 -20.67 -12.34
CA ASN A 204 10.96 -21.54 -11.32
C ASN A 204 10.34 -20.71 -10.20
N PHE A 205 9.26 -21.20 -9.60
CA PHE A 205 8.81 -20.71 -8.31
C PHE A 205 9.73 -21.26 -7.21
N VAL A 206 10.54 -20.39 -6.58
CA VAL A 206 11.58 -20.81 -5.62
C VAL A 206 11.18 -20.45 -4.19
N LEU A 207 10.95 -21.48 -3.36
CA LEU A 207 10.86 -21.36 -1.91
C LEU A 207 12.26 -21.62 -1.31
N SER A 208 12.91 -20.59 -0.80
CA SER A 208 14.26 -20.69 -0.22
C SER A 208 14.23 -20.84 1.31
N GLY A 209 15.30 -21.37 1.88
CA GLY A 209 15.42 -21.64 3.32
C GLY A 209 15.41 -23.12 3.65
N THR A 210 15.56 -23.45 4.93
CA THR A 210 15.64 -24.83 5.42
C THR A 210 14.34 -25.32 6.08
N ALA A 211 13.32 -24.46 6.16
CA ALA A 211 12.00 -24.81 6.66
C ALA A 211 11.18 -25.56 5.60
N GLY A 212 10.03 -26.12 6.00
CA GLY A 212 9.16 -26.87 5.11
C GLY A 212 8.03 -26.05 4.50
N LEU A 213 7.49 -26.52 3.37
CA LEU A 213 6.18 -26.12 2.85
C LEU A 213 5.09 -26.95 3.54
N ILE A 214 4.17 -26.30 4.22
CA ILE A 214 2.97 -26.96 4.75
C ILE A 214 1.91 -26.95 3.65
N LEU A 215 1.56 -28.14 3.17
CA LEU A 215 0.47 -28.32 2.21
C LEU A 215 -0.88 -28.39 2.92
N PRO A 216 -2.00 -28.06 2.22
CA PRO A 216 -3.35 -28.26 2.75
C PRO A 216 -3.55 -29.69 3.25
N LYS A 217 -4.35 -29.87 4.30
CA LYS A 217 -4.64 -31.18 4.89
C LYS A 217 -6.12 -31.35 5.22
N GLY A 218 -6.63 -32.58 5.12
CA GLY A 218 -8.03 -32.88 5.42
C GLY A 218 -8.34 -34.37 5.34
N THR A 219 -9.57 -34.76 5.65
CA THR A 219 -10.05 -36.15 5.43
C THR A 219 -10.36 -36.39 3.96
N THR A 220 -10.61 -37.63 3.58
CA THR A 220 -11.03 -38.04 2.24
C THR A 220 -12.33 -37.35 1.81
N ALA A 221 -13.25 -37.13 2.75
CA ALA A 221 -14.51 -36.41 2.51
C ALA A 221 -14.32 -34.90 2.28
N GLN A 222 -13.19 -34.33 2.70
CA GLN A 222 -12.86 -32.91 2.56
C GLN A 222 -11.95 -32.64 1.33
N ARG A 223 -11.91 -33.55 0.35
CA ARG A 223 -11.19 -33.31 -0.90
C ARG A 223 -11.79 -32.11 -1.63
N PRO A 224 -10.97 -31.16 -2.12
CA PRO A 224 -11.48 -30.12 -3.02
C PRO A 224 -11.97 -30.76 -4.31
N THR A 225 -12.71 -30.00 -5.12
CA THR A 225 -13.02 -30.39 -6.51
C THR A 225 -11.72 -30.75 -7.23
N GLY A 226 -11.69 -31.91 -7.90
CA GLY A 226 -10.49 -32.41 -8.55
C GLY A 226 -9.99 -31.44 -9.63
N GLN A 227 -8.70 -31.16 -9.60
CA GLN A 227 -7.97 -30.43 -10.65
C GLN A 227 -6.58 -31.06 -10.78
N THR A 228 -6.08 -31.13 -12.01
CA THR A 228 -4.76 -31.68 -12.30
C THR A 228 -3.68 -30.92 -11.54
N GLY A 229 -2.83 -31.66 -10.84
CA GLY A 229 -1.66 -31.13 -10.14
C GLY A 229 -1.90 -30.73 -8.69
N ILE A 230 -3.12 -30.89 -8.13
CA ILE A 230 -3.33 -30.63 -6.69
C ILE A 230 -2.50 -31.61 -5.87
N ILE A 231 -1.73 -31.09 -4.91
CA ILE A 231 -1.02 -31.88 -3.89
C ILE A 231 -1.52 -31.47 -2.51
N ARG A 232 -1.87 -32.45 -1.66
CA ARG A 232 -2.31 -32.22 -0.28
C ARG A 232 -1.98 -33.40 0.63
N PHE A 233 -2.19 -33.26 1.94
CA PHE A 233 -2.07 -34.35 2.91
C PHE A 233 -3.44 -34.88 3.33
N ASN A 234 -3.62 -36.20 3.35
CA ASN A 234 -4.86 -36.84 3.79
C ASN A 234 -4.70 -37.44 5.19
N ASN A 235 -5.53 -36.99 6.13
CA ASN A 235 -5.48 -37.41 7.53
C ASN A 235 -5.99 -38.85 7.73
N ASP A 236 -6.91 -39.34 6.89
CA ASP A 236 -7.45 -40.70 7.03
C ASP A 236 -6.41 -41.74 6.59
N THR A 237 -5.65 -41.42 5.54
CA THR A 237 -4.63 -42.32 4.97
C THR A 237 -3.23 -42.02 5.49
N SER A 238 -3.04 -40.91 6.22
CA SER A 238 -1.74 -40.41 6.70
C SER A 238 -0.69 -40.28 5.60
N LYS A 239 -1.11 -39.89 4.39
CA LYS A 239 -0.26 -39.82 3.20
C LYS A 239 -0.44 -38.49 2.46
N TYR A 240 0.61 -38.04 1.81
CA TYR A 240 0.47 -37.05 0.75
C TYR A 240 -0.25 -37.68 -0.43
N GLU A 241 -1.20 -36.97 -1.02
CA GLU A 241 -1.97 -37.40 -2.18
C GLU A 241 -1.94 -36.32 -3.28
N VAL A 242 -2.00 -36.78 -4.52
CA VAL A 242 -2.01 -35.95 -5.73
C VAL A 242 -3.23 -36.27 -6.58
N CYS A 243 -3.84 -35.24 -7.16
CA CYS A 243 -4.85 -35.39 -8.21
C CYS A 243 -4.19 -35.23 -9.58
N LEU A 244 -3.82 -36.34 -10.22
CA LEU A 244 -2.99 -36.32 -11.44
C LEU A 244 -3.78 -36.03 -12.72
N ASP A 245 -5.04 -36.42 -12.76
CA ASP A 245 -5.92 -36.37 -13.94
C ASP A 245 -7.11 -35.42 -13.75
N GLY A 246 -7.14 -34.68 -12.64
CA GLY A 246 -8.25 -33.81 -12.25
C GLY A 246 -9.49 -34.55 -11.74
N SER A 247 -9.45 -35.87 -11.56
CA SER A 247 -10.61 -36.68 -11.17
C SER A 247 -10.32 -37.71 -10.06
N THR A 248 -9.14 -38.32 -10.06
CA THR A 248 -8.73 -39.37 -9.12
C THR A 248 -7.63 -38.88 -8.19
N TRP A 249 -7.55 -39.49 -7.00
CA TRP A 249 -6.57 -39.13 -5.98
C TRP A 249 -5.66 -40.33 -5.70
N THR A 250 -4.36 -40.15 -5.91
CA THR A 250 -3.34 -41.19 -5.71
C THR A 250 -2.35 -40.75 -4.65
N ALA A 251 -1.89 -41.67 -3.80
CA ALA A 251 -0.85 -41.36 -2.83
C ALA A 251 0.49 -41.05 -3.53
N LEU A 252 1.16 -39.99 -3.09
CA LEU A 252 2.56 -39.75 -3.45
C LEU A 252 3.43 -40.76 -2.72
N LYS A 253 4.26 -41.49 -3.46
CA LYS A 253 5.26 -42.39 -2.88
C LYS A 253 6.43 -41.57 -2.36
N THR A 254 6.55 -41.45 -1.03
CA THR A 254 7.58 -40.62 -0.40
C THR A 254 8.90 -41.35 -0.19
N GLU A 255 8.88 -42.68 0.02
CA GLU A 255 10.07 -43.55 0.03
C GLU A 255 9.74 -44.98 -0.42
N ALA A 256 10.72 -45.66 -1.01
CA ALA A 256 10.72 -47.11 -1.14
C ALA A 256 11.70 -47.68 -0.11
N THR A 257 11.21 -48.40 0.89
CA THR A 257 12.08 -49.22 1.73
C THR A 257 12.83 -50.18 0.81
N SER A 258 14.16 -50.22 0.89
CA SER A 258 14.95 -51.20 0.15
C SER A 258 14.45 -52.60 0.47
N LYS A 259 13.80 -53.26 -0.49
CA LYS A 259 13.41 -54.66 -0.32
C LYS A 259 14.67 -55.50 -0.33
N THR A 260 14.90 -56.24 0.76
CA THR A 260 16.02 -57.16 0.83
C THR A 260 15.62 -58.46 0.12
N VAL A 261 16.32 -58.80 -0.96
CA VAL A 261 16.18 -60.10 -1.60
C VAL A 261 16.89 -61.13 -0.72
N LEU A 262 16.13 -62.11 -0.22
CA LEU A 262 16.62 -63.16 0.67
C LEU A 262 16.80 -64.46 -0.11
N LYS A 263 17.76 -65.28 0.34
CA LYS A 263 18.12 -66.55 -0.31
C LYS A 263 18.31 -67.63 0.73
N ASP A 264 17.45 -68.63 0.67
CA ASP A 264 17.57 -69.86 1.44
C ASP A 264 18.07 -71.00 0.55
N VAL A 265 18.90 -71.88 1.12
CA VAL A 265 19.49 -73.01 0.40
C VAL A 265 19.26 -74.29 1.19
N PHE A 266 18.66 -75.28 0.55
CA PHE A 266 18.44 -76.62 1.11
C PHE A 266 19.19 -77.67 0.28
N THR A 267 19.39 -78.84 0.88
CA THR A 267 19.98 -80.01 0.23
C THR A 267 18.95 -81.14 0.24
N GLY A 268 18.67 -81.73 -0.92
CA GLY A 268 17.79 -82.88 -1.06
C GLY A 268 18.40 -84.14 -0.44
N ASP A 269 17.55 -84.99 0.13
CA ASP A 269 17.92 -86.27 0.75
C ASP A 269 17.30 -87.48 0.03
N GLY A 270 16.56 -87.25 -1.07
CA GLY A 270 15.83 -88.27 -1.80
C GLY A 270 14.48 -88.68 -1.20
N SER A 271 14.00 -88.03 -0.13
CA SER A 271 12.73 -88.38 0.54
C SER A 271 11.91 -87.19 1.06
N THR A 272 12.55 -86.11 1.47
CA THR A 272 11.93 -84.89 1.99
C THR A 272 11.40 -84.04 0.85
N ARG A 273 10.14 -83.59 0.99
CA ARG A 273 9.45 -82.77 -0.03
C ARG A 273 9.09 -81.38 0.44
N THR A 274 9.02 -81.18 1.75
CA THR A 274 8.65 -79.90 2.37
C THR A 274 9.88 -79.31 3.05
N PHE A 275 10.23 -78.09 2.67
CA PHE A 275 11.36 -77.35 3.22
C PHE A 275 10.83 -76.10 3.91
N ILE A 276 11.35 -75.81 5.10
CA ILE A 276 10.94 -74.64 5.88
C ILE A 276 11.93 -73.51 5.62
N SER A 277 11.50 -72.47 4.92
CA SER A 277 12.23 -71.21 4.74
C SER A 277 11.45 -70.10 5.43
N VAL A 278 12.07 -69.46 6.42
CA VAL A 278 11.47 -68.35 7.20
C VAL A 278 11.09 -67.14 6.33
N ASN A 279 11.50 -67.14 5.05
CA ASN A 279 11.28 -66.07 4.09
C ASN A 279 10.30 -66.47 2.96
N VAL A 280 9.59 -67.59 3.09
CA VAL A 280 8.50 -68.00 2.18
C VAL A 280 7.31 -67.04 2.34
N THR A 281 6.81 -66.56 1.21
CA THR A 281 5.59 -65.73 1.10
C THR A 281 4.35 -66.63 1.02
N THR A 282 3.17 -66.06 1.27
CA THR A 282 1.91 -66.82 1.19
C THR A 282 1.59 -67.31 -0.23
N ALA A 283 1.97 -66.55 -1.26
CA ALA A 283 1.74 -66.92 -2.65
C ALA A 283 3.03 -67.45 -3.32
N PRO A 284 3.00 -68.60 -4.01
CA PRO A 284 4.19 -69.20 -4.60
C PRO A 284 4.78 -68.36 -5.75
N GLU A 285 3.97 -67.57 -6.46
CA GLU A 285 4.43 -66.67 -7.53
C GLU A 285 5.39 -65.56 -7.08
N ASN A 286 5.47 -65.31 -5.77
CA ASN A 286 6.38 -64.33 -5.19
C ASN A 286 7.76 -64.92 -4.84
N LEU A 287 7.98 -66.20 -5.15
CA LEU A 287 9.24 -66.91 -4.95
C LEU A 287 9.90 -67.23 -6.30
N ILE A 288 11.23 -67.31 -6.27
CA ILE A 288 12.01 -67.91 -7.37
C ILE A 288 12.73 -69.13 -6.81
N VAL A 289 12.37 -70.30 -7.31
CA VAL A 289 12.90 -71.58 -6.81
C VAL A 289 13.73 -72.25 -7.88
N TYR A 290 14.94 -72.69 -7.51
CA TYR A 290 15.79 -73.52 -8.35
C TYR A 290 16.04 -74.87 -7.68
N ILE A 291 16.01 -75.95 -8.45
CA ILE A 291 16.51 -77.27 -8.04
C ILE A 291 17.59 -77.64 -9.04
N ASP A 292 18.83 -77.83 -8.56
CA ASP A 292 20.00 -78.12 -9.40
C ASP A 292 20.19 -77.15 -10.56
N SER A 293 19.97 -75.87 -10.28
CA SER A 293 20.06 -74.76 -11.25
C SER A 293 18.93 -74.73 -12.29
N VAL A 294 17.93 -75.59 -12.19
CA VAL A 294 16.71 -75.57 -12.99
C VAL A 294 15.63 -74.77 -12.27
N MET A 295 15.14 -73.69 -12.89
CA MET A 295 14.03 -72.89 -12.36
C MET A 295 12.76 -73.74 -12.32
N GLN A 296 12.04 -73.66 -11.21
CA GLN A 296 10.78 -74.36 -10.98
C GLN A 296 9.61 -73.41 -11.22
N GLU A 297 8.52 -73.93 -11.76
CA GLU A 297 7.28 -73.18 -11.98
C GLU A 297 6.42 -73.20 -10.71
N PRO A 298 5.96 -72.04 -10.19
CA PRO A 298 5.03 -71.97 -9.06
C PRO A 298 3.71 -72.66 -9.39
N ASP A 299 3.05 -73.23 -8.39
CA ASP A 299 1.81 -74.02 -8.47
C ASP A 299 1.86 -75.30 -9.31
N VAL A 300 2.94 -75.51 -10.09
CA VAL A 300 3.15 -76.70 -10.90
C VAL A 300 4.20 -77.60 -10.26
N ASN A 301 5.42 -77.08 -10.01
CA ASN A 301 6.55 -77.85 -9.47
C ASN A 301 6.71 -77.67 -7.95
N TYR A 302 6.18 -76.59 -7.41
CA TYR A 302 6.15 -76.34 -5.98
C TYR A 302 4.91 -75.54 -5.57
N ILE A 303 4.47 -75.73 -4.34
CA ILE A 303 3.40 -74.96 -3.71
C ILE A 303 3.87 -74.39 -2.37
N THR A 304 3.25 -73.30 -1.95
CA THR A 304 3.26 -72.85 -0.55
C THR A 304 1.94 -73.28 0.09
N ASP A 305 1.91 -73.42 1.40
CA ASP A 305 0.68 -73.78 2.13
C ASP A 305 -0.22 -72.57 2.46
N GLY A 306 0.15 -71.39 1.95
CA GLY A 306 -0.55 -70.12 2.17
C GLY A 306 -0.57 -69.63 3.63
N THR A 307 0.06 -70.34 4.57
CA THR A 307 -0.13 -70.11 6.01
C THR A 307 1.14 -70.22 6.85
N THR A 308 2.17 -70.95 6.39
CA THR A 308 3.45 -71.11 7.08
C THR A 308 4.64 -70.88 6.15
N SER A 309 5.83 -70.84 6.74
CA SER A 309 7.13 -70.68 6.09
C SER A 309 7.57 -71.92 5.28
N ALA A 310 6.64 -72.65 4.66
CA ALA A 310 6.91 -73.94 4.04
C ALA A 310 6.70 -73.92 2.52
N ILE A 311 7.67 -74.44 1.81
CA ILE A 311 7.59 -74.78 0.38
C ILE A 311 7.54 -76.29 0.23
N THR A 312 6.60 -76.79 -0.57
CA THR A 312 6.46 -78.23 -0.85
C THR A 312 6.63 -78.50 -2.33
N ILE A 313 7.56 -79.38 -2.69
CA ILE A 313 7.76 -79.86 -4.06
C ILE A 313 6.67 -80.89 -4.41
N THR A 314 5.96 -80.65 -5.51
CA THR A 314 4.67 -81.30 -5.84
C THR A 314 4.79 -82.64 -6.56
N ASP A 315 5.94 -82.98 -7.15
CA ASP A 315 6.11 -84.25 -7.90
C ASP A 315 6.92 -85.33 -7.16
N GLU A 316 8.25 -85.26 -7.17
CA GLU A 316 9.16 -86.20 -6.50
C GLU A 316 10.04 -85.47 -5.48
N ALA A 317 10.48 -86.18 -4.43
CA ALA A 317 11.46 -85.63 -3.51
C ALA A 317 12.78 -85.34 -4.25
N PRO A 318 13.39 -84.15 -4.09
CA PRO A 318 14.67 -83.85 -4.69
C PRO A 318 15.71 -84.92 -4.32
N HIS A 319 16.46 -85.40 -5.32
CA HIS A 319 17.42 -86.49 -5.14
C HIS A 319 18.52 -86.14 -4.12
N ILE A 320 19.23 -87.17 -3.62
CA ILE A 320 20.28 -86.97 -2.63
C ILE A 320 21.38 -86.04 -3.15
N GLY A 321 21.60 -84.93 -2.46
CA GLY A 321 22.58 -83.90 -2.85
C GLY A 321 22.03 -82.80 -3.76
N ALA A 322 20.76 -82.87 -4.19
CA ALA A 322 20.12 -81.84 -5.00
C ALA A 322 20.17 -80.47 -4.29
N ARG A 323 20.63 -79.43 -4.98
CA ARG A 323 20.70 -78.08 -4.40
C ARG A 323 19.41 -77.31 -4.69
N ILE A 324 18.65 -77.04 -3.64
CA ILE A 324 17.40 -76.29 -3.71
C ILE A 324 17.67 -74.86 -3.25
N VAL A 325 17.38 -73.88 -4.09
CA VAL A 325 17.55 -72.45 -3.78
C VAL A 325 16.19 -71.80 -3.83
N VAL A 326 15.79 -71.14 -2.75
CA VAL A 326 14.56 -70.35 -2.67
C VAL A 326 14.97 -68.89 -2.51
N ILE A 327 14.57 -68.05 -3.46
CA ILE A 327 14.80 -66.61 -3.44
C ILE A 327 13.46 -65.92 -3.18
N SER A 328 13.43 -65.00 -2.23
CA SER A 328 12.24 -64.25 -1.84
C SER A 328 12.53 -62.76 -1.62
N GLY A 329 11.49 -61.97 -1.31
CA GLY A 329 11.60 -60.51 -1.14
C GLY A 329 11.09 -59.69 -2.32
N PHE A 330 10.36 -60.31 -3.25
CA PHE A 330 9.77 -59.64 -4.43
C PHE A 330 8.34 -59.15 -4.23
N ALA A 331 7.59 -59.76 -3.31
CA ALA A 331 6.24 -59.35 -2.99
C ALA A 331 6.21 -57.87 -2.56
N ASP A 332 5.28 -57.08 -3.12
CA ASP A 332 4.85 -55.86 -2.44
C ASP A 332 4.15 -56.30 -1.17
N ASP A 333 4.56 -55.71 -0.05
CA ASP A 333 3.63 -55.61 1.07
C ASP A 333 2.40 -54.93 0.47
N LEU A 334 1.29 -55.66 0.37
CA LEU A 334 0.00 -55.10 0.00
C LEU A 334 -0.23 -53.87 0.90
N ILE A 335 -0.14 -52.68 0.31
CA ILE A 335 -0.54 -51.40 0.92
C ILE A 335 -1.64 -50.80 0.05
#